data_AF-A0A9N9IQV7-F1
#
_entry.id   AF-A0A9N9IQV7-F1
#
_cell.length_a   1.000
_cell.length_b   1.000
_cell.length_c   1.000
_cell.angle_alpha   90.00
_cell.angle_beta   90.00
_cell.angle_gamma   90.00
#
_symmetry.space_group_name_H-M   'P 1'
#
loop_
_entity.id
_entity.type
_entity.pdbx_description
1 polymer ?
#
loop_
_entity_poly.entity_id
_entity_poly.type
_entity_poly.pdbx_seq_one_letter_code
_entity_poly.pdbx_strand_id
1 'polypeptide(L)'
;SQSSATQVMSQFISLSQPTSNQFTEESFFDSVVRWGFQQESGTINPYHSPSKFKAKSFYVKSSGLSAEGVQSLVNFMKGLPTACPTYAVFDLYAGGAAARIAENATAFVHRNVFHSIELFTTLNGDNTTNTQCFNQLNSFGEIFQSNYTDYSSYQNYMDRDLTDWQHRYHGSNLPALIAVKKIYDPNNVFGFVQGIPLA
;
A
#
# COMPACT_ATOMS: atom_id res chain seq x y z
N SER A 1 25.84 10.51 7.64
CA SER A 1 26.89 9.49 7.59
C SER A 1 26.33 8.12 7.95
N GLN A 2 26.88 7.08 7.36
CA GLN A 2 26.58 5.67 7.66
C GLN A 2 26.61 5.34 9.17
N SER A 3 27.57 5.90 9.91
CA SER A 3 27.70 5.72 11.37
C SER A 3 26.46 6.16 12.15
N SER A 4 25.80 7.23 11.70
CA SER A 4 24.54 7.72 12.31
C SER A 4 23.38 6.77 12.04
N ALA A 5 23.31 6.16 10.85
CA ALA A 5 22.22 5.24 10.49
C ALA A 5 22.32 3.93 11.29
N THR A 6 23.53 3.37 11.42
CA THR A 6 23.76 2.18 12.25
C THR A 6 23.38 2.42 13.71
N GLN A 7 23.73 3.59 14.26
CA GLN A 7 23.37 3.95 15.63
C GLN A 7 21.86 4.06 15.83
N VAL A 8 21.15 4.77 14.94
CA VAL A 8 19.68 4.93 15.01
C VAL A 8 18.95 3.59 14.87
N MET A 9 19.45 2.69 14.03
CA MET A 9 18.83 1.38 13.81
C MET A 9 19.28 0.29 14.80
N SER A 10 20.23 0.58 15.71
CA SER A 10 20.84 -0.42 16.59
C SER A 10 19.84 -1.23 17.41
N GLN A 11 18.85 -0.57 18.02
CA GLN A 11 17.82 -1.24 18.82
C GLN A 11 16.95 -2.15 17.96
N PHE A 12 16.51 -1.69 16.79
CA PHE A 12 15.71 -2.49 15.87
C PHE A 12 16.47 -3.73 15.40
N ILE A 13 17.74 -3.58 15.01
CA ILE A 13 18.59 -4.71 14.59
C ILE A 13 18.78 -5.71 15.74
N SER A 14 19.03 -5.23 16.96
CA SER A 14 19.19 -6.10 18.13
C SER A 14 17.92 -6.88 18.48
N LEU A 15 16.74 -6.32 18.23
CA LEU A 15 15.46 -6.99 18.52
C LEU A 15 15.04 -7.94 17.39
N SER A 16 15.29 -7.55 16.13
CA SER A 16 14.86 -8.30 14.94
C SER A 16 15.83 -9.40 14.50
N GLN A 17 17.10 -9.33 14.90
CA GLN A 17 18.15 -10.32 14.57
C GLN A 17 18.18 -10.69 13.07
N PRO A 18 18.35 -9.70 12.17
CA PRO A 18 18.32 -9.95 10.74
C PRO A 18 19.52 -10.79 10.30
N THR A 19 19.35 -11.59 9.23
CA THR A 19 20.44 -12.41 8.66
C THR A 19 21.58 -11.60 8.07
N SER A 20 21.29 -10.39 7.60
CA SER A 20 22.27 -9.40 7.14
C SER A 20 21.69 -7.98 7.26
N ASN A 21 22.56 -6.97 7.28
CA ASN A 21 22.18 -5.56 7.18
C ASN A 21 23.22 -4.81 6.33
N GLN A 22 22.75 -3.85 5.54
CA GLN A 22 23.59 -3.00 4.69
C GLN A 22 23.15 -1.55 4.84
N PHE A 23 24.13 -0.66 4.96
CA PHE A 23 23.92 0.79 4.94
C PHE A 23 24.77 1.36 3.81
N THR A 24 24.13 2.02 2.85
CA THR A 24 24.80 2.67 1.72
C THR A 24 24.60 4.17 1.85
N GLU A 25 25.69 4.93 1.89
CA GLU A 25 25.64 6.39 1.81
C GLU A 25 25.72 6.79 0.33
N GLU A 26 24.72 7.52 -0.13
CA GLU A 26 24.54 7.90 -1.53
C GLU A 26 23.78 9.23 -1.62
N SER A 27 23.78 9.86 -2.80
CA SER A 27 22.98 11.06 -3.01
C SER A 27 21.47 10.71 -3.03
N PHE A 28 20.62 11.72 -2.82
CA PHE A 28 19.18 11.52 -2.96
C PHE A 28 18.82 11.00 -4.36
N PHE A 29 19.46 11.53 -5.41
CA PHE A 29 19.18 11.12 -6.78
C PHE A 29 19.58 9.66 -7.05
N ASP A 30 20.77 9.24 -6.60
CA ASP A 30 21.21 7.84 -6.74
C ASP A 30 20.25 6.88 -6.03
N SER A 31 19.72 7.28 -4.86
CA SER A 31 18.71 6.50 -4.15
C SER A 31 17.40 6.35 -4.95
N VAL A 32 16.99 7.40 -5.68
CA VAL A 32 15.80 7.36 -6.55
C VAL A 32 16.03 6.44 -7.74
N VAL A 33 17.21 6.48 -8.37
CA VAL A 33 17.57 5.56 -9.46
C VAL A 33 17.53 4.10 -8.97
N ARG A 34 18.18 3.84 -7.83
CA ARG A 34 18.27 2.50 -7.22
C ARG A 34 16.91 1.94 -6.81
N TRP A 35 16.10 2.72 -6.11
CA TRP A 35 14.76 2.29 -5.65
C TRP A 35 13.68 2.36 -6.73
N GLY A 36 13.93 3.09 -7.83
CA GLY A 36 13.10 3.02 -9.02
C GLY A 36 13.28 1.72 -9.80
N PHE A 37 14.30 0.92 -9.48
CA PHE A 37 14.73 -0.25 -10.26
C PHE A 37 14.96 0.11 -11.74
N GLN A 38 15.50 1.31 -11.98
CA GLN A 38 15.77 1.87 -13.31
C GLN A 38 17.24 2.22 -13.47
N GLN A 39 17.65 2.46 -14.72
CA GLN A 39 18.89 3.18 -15.00
C GLN A 39 18.65 4.68 -14.88
N GLU A 40 19.70 5.46 -14.64
CA GLU A 40 19.64 6.94 -14.57
C GLU A 40 18.89 7.55 -15.76
N SER A 41 19.17 7.06 -16.98
CA SER A 41 18.51 7.53 -18.19
C SER A 41 17.00 7.31 -18.17
N GLY A 42 16.52 6.21 -17.59
CA GLY A 42 15.09 5.90 -17.42
C GLY A 42 14.44 6.69 -16.28
N THR A 43 15.21 7.10 -15.27
CA THR A 43 14.74 8.02 -14.23
C THR A 43 14.60 9.45 -14.77
N ILE A 44 15.56 9.91 -15.59
CA ILE A 44 15.53 11.24 -16.22
C ILE A 44 14.50 11.30 -17.35
N ASN A 45 14.40 10.22 -18.14
CA ASN A 45 13.51 10.12 -19.29
C ASN A 45 12.55 8.93 -19.10
N PRO A 46 11.50 9.09 -18.27
CA PRO A 46 10.58 8.01 -17.97
C PRO A 46 9.80 7.58 -19.21
N TYR A 47 9.54 6.28 -19.30
CA TYR A 47 8.79 5.66 -20.39
C TYR A 47 7.62 4.85 -19.85
N HIS A 48 6.60 4.68 -20.68
CA HIS A 48 5.42 3.89 -20.32
C HIS A 48 5.75 2.39 -20.35
N SER A 49 5.60 1.72 -19.21
CA SER A 49 5.83 0.28 -19.06
C SER A 49 4.74 -0.36 -18.19
N PRO A 50 3.56 -0.67 -18.75
CA PRO A 50 2.45 -1.18 -17.97
C PRO A 50 2.66 -2.64 -17.57
N SER A 51 2.23 -3.00 -16.36
CA SER A 51 2.14 -4.37 -15.88
C SER A 51 0.67 -4.73 -15.58
N LYS A 52 0.32 -6.01 -15.74
CA LYS A 52 -0.97 -6.54 -15.30
C LYS A 52 -0.79 -7.10 -13.90
N PHE A 53 -1.60 -6.64 -12.96
CA PHE A 53 -1.56 -7.08 -11.58
C PHE A 53 -2.94 -6.99 -10.93
N LYS A 54 -3.10 -7.65 -9.79
CA LYS A 54 -4.11 -7.33 -8.79
C LYS A 54 -3.40 -6.85 -7.54
N ALA A 55 -3.93 -5.81 -6.92
CA ALA A 55 -3.41 -5.23 -5.69
C ALA A 55 -4.51 -5.13 -4.65
N LYS A 56 -4.13 -5.23 -3.37
CA LYS A 56 -4.96 -4.87 -2.22
C LYS A 56 -4.10 -4.14 -1.20
N SER A 57 -4.69 -3.18 -0.50
CA SER A 57 -4.00 -2.40 0.52
C SER A 57 -4.76 -2.45 1.83
N PHE A 58 -3.99 -2.51 2.91
CA PHE A 58 -4.48 -2.68 4.26
C PHE A 58 -3.78 -1.68 5.18
N TYR A 59 -4.52 -1.13 6.13
CA TYR A 59 -3.95 -0.38 7.25
C TYR A 59 -4.02 -1.19 8.52
N VAL A 60 -2.96 -1.13 9.33
CA VAL A 60 -2.90 -1.79 10.62
C VAL A 60 -2.66 -0.72 11.69
N LYS A 61 -3.52 -0.67 12.70
CA LYS A 61 -3.40 0.24 13.84
C LYS A 61 -2.46 -0.33 14.90
N SER A 62 -2.04 0.48 15.86
CA SER A 62 -1.28 -0.01 17.00
C SER A 62 -2.09 -1.07 17.78
N SER A 63 -1.46 -2.12 18.30
CA SER A 63 -0.01 -2.36 18.40
C SER A 63 0.65 -3.06 17.19
N GLY A 64 -0.06 -3.24 16.08
CA GLY A 64 0.43 -3.97 14.90
C GLY A 64 -0.39 -5.21 14.58
N LEU A 65 0.07 -6.01 13.61
CA LEU A 65 -0.61 -7.21 13.16
C LEU A 65 -0.48 -8.31 14.23
N SER A 66 -1.56 -9.04 14.49
CA SER A 66 -1.52 -10.15 15.46
C SER A 66 -0.67 -11.31 14.94
N ALA A 67 -0.25 -12.22 15.84
CA ALA A 67 0.50 -13.42 15.44
C ALA A 67 -0.30 -14.29 14.45
N GLU A 68 -1.62 -14.38 14.63
CA GLU A 68 -2.53 -15.10 13.74
C GLU A 68 -2.61 -14.40 12.38
N GLY A 69 -2.64 -13.06 12.35
CA GLY A 69 -2.59 -12.29 11.10
C GLY A 69 -1.29 -12.53 10.34
N VAL A 70 -0.15 -12.48 11.04
CA VAL A 70 1.16 -12.80 10.45
C VAL A 70 1.15 -14.24 9.88
N GLN A 71 0.68 -15.21 10.66
CA GLN A 71 0.63 -16.61 10.22
C GLN A 71 -0.32 -16.81 9.04
N SER A 72 -1.46 -16.12 9.02
CA SER A 72 -2.42 -16.13 7.91
C SER A 72 -1.78 -15.66 6.62
N LEU A 73 -1.08 -14.53 6.65
CA LEU A 73 -0.36 -14.00 5.49
C LEU A 73 0.78 -14.94 5.05
N VAL A 74 1.57 -15.46 6.00
CA VAL A 74 2.64 -16.43 5.68
C VAL A 74 2.09 -17.69 5.02
N ASN A 75 0.99 -18.24 5.54
CA ASN A 75 0.35 -19.44 4.99
C ASN A 75 -0.20 -19.18 3.59
N PHE A 76 -0.83 -18.02 3.37
CA PHE A 76 -1.28 -17.62 2.05
C PHE A 76 -0.11 -17.54 1.07
N MET A 77 0.96 -16.81 1.41
CA MET A 77 2.12 -16.65 0.53
C MET A 77 2.80 -17.98 0.19
N LYS A 78 2.88 -18.93 1.15
CA LYS A 78 3.43 -20.28 0.91
C LYS A 78 2.48 -21.19 0.13
N GLY A 79 1.18 -20.97 0.21
CA GLY A 79 0.15 -21.80 -0.41
C GLY A 79 -0.20 -21.38 -1.85
N LEU A 80 0.31 -20.25 -2.32
CA LEU A 80 0.07 -19.78 -3.68
C LEU A 80 0.78 -20.67 -4.71
N PRO A 81 0.15 -20.94 -5.87
CA PRO A 81 0.83 -21.55 -6.99
C PRO A 81 2.04 -20.71 -7.42
N THR A 82 3.14 -21.35 -7.82
CA THR A 82 4.32 -20.65 -8.38
C THR A 82 3.96 -19.77 -9.59
N ALA A 83 2.87 -20.12 -10.29
CA ALA A 83 2.32 -19.35 -11.41
C ALA A 83 1.62 -18.03 -11.00
N CYS A 84 1.53 -17.73 -9.69
CA CYS A 84 0.99 -16.49 -9.14
C CYS A 84 2.08 -15.70 -8.37
N PRO A 85 3.05 -15.08 -9.06
CA PRO A 85 4.12 -14.33 -8.41
C PRO A 85 3.51 -13.22 -7.54
N THR A 86 3.71 -13.33 -6.24
CA THR A 86 3.05 -12.46 -5.25
C THR A 86 4.08 -11.95 -4.27
N TYR A 87 3.95 -10.67 -3.89
CA TYR A 87 4.78 -10.04 -2.87
C TYR A 87 3.94 -9.13 -1.98
N ALA A 88 4.45 -8.90 -0.78
CA ALA A 88 3.88 -7.96 0.17
C ALA A 88 4.91 -6.88 0.50
N VAL A 89 4.48 -5.62 0.52
CA VAL A 89 5.26 -4.47 1.02
C VAL A 89 4.68 -4.05 2.35
N PHE A 90 5.55 -3.77 3.33
CA PHE A 90 5.16 -3.30 4.66
C PHE A 90 5.82 -1.95 4.90
N ASP A 91 5.02 -0.91 4.89
CA ASP A 91 5.50 0.44 5.15
C ASP A 91 5.17 0.81 6.59
N LEU A 92 6.21 1.12 7.37
CA LEU A 92 6.03 1.57 8.74
C LEU A 92 5.67 3.07 8.75
N TYR A 93 4.39 3.36 8.99
CA TYR A 93 3.86 4.73 9.11
C TYR A 93 4.00 5.30 10.51
N ALA A 94 4.22 4.45 11.52
CA ALA A 94 4.12 4.76 12.94
C ALA A 94 4.89 6.02 13.33
N GLY A 95 4.14 7.10 13.61
CA GLY A 95 4.67 8.34 14.14
C GLY A 95 5.28 9.26 13.08
N GLY A 96 6.33 9.97 13.48
CA GLY A 96 7.07 10.87 12.58
C GLY A 96 6.24 12.05 12.06
N ALA A 97 6.60 12.55 10.88
CA ALA A 97 5.96 13.73 10.30
C ALA A 97 4.54 13.47 9.80
N ALA A 98 4.28 12.28 9.26
CA ALA A 98 2.98 11.93 8.69
C ALA A 98 1.88 11.88 9.77
N ALA A 99 2.18 11.30 10.94
CA ALA A 99 1.22 11.18 12.04
C ALA A 99 1.00 12.49 12.84
N ARG A 100 1.83 13.52 12.64
CA ARG A 100 1.64 14.85 13.27
C ARG A 100 0.54 15.69 12.62
N ILE A 101 0.12 15.32 11.42
CA ILE A 101 -0.95 15.99 10.68
C ILE A 101 -2.29 15.39 11.14
N ALA A 102 -3.25 16.23 11.51
CA ALA A 102 -4.59 15.77 11.89
C ALA A 102 -5.29 15.10 10.69
N GLU A 103 -6.10 14.07 10.96
CA GLU A 103 -6.81 13.28 9.93
C GLU A 103 -7.68 14.15 8.99
N ASN A 104 -8.25 15.23 9.51
CA ASN A 104 -9.10 16.15 8.76
C ASN A 104 -8.36 17.36 8.14
N ALA A 105 -7.04 17.47 8.31
CA ALA A 105 -6.27 18.60 7.80
C ALA A 105 -6.05 18.52 6.28
N THR A 106 -6.21 17.35 5.68
CA THR A 106 -6.02 17.09 4.25
C THR A 106 -7.04 16.08 3.74
N ALA A 107 -7.18 15.92 2.42
CA ALA A 107 -8.01 14.85 1.84
C ALA A 107 -7.56 13.43 2.27
N PHE A 108 -6.26 13.22 2.52
CA PHE A 108 -5.74 11.96 3.02
C PHE A 108 -6.02 11.82 4.53
N VAL A 109 -6.95 10.90 4.86
CA VAL A 109 -7.50 10.71 6.22
C VAL A 109 -6.65 9.78 7.10
N HIS A 110 -5.90 8.84 6.50
CA HIS A 110 -5.25 7.74 7.24
C HIS A 110 -3.95 8.17 7.96
N ARG A 111 -4.07 9.04 8.97
CA ARG A 111 -2.93 9.58 9.75
C ARG A 111 -2.62 8.76 10.99
N ASN A 112 -3.63 8.12 11.58
CA ASN A 112 -3.49 7.31 12.80
C ASN A 112 -3.38 5.80 12.47
N VAL A 113 -2.29 5.43 11.80
CA VAL A 113 -2.00 4.04 11.40
C VAL A 113 -0.57 3.67 11.80
N PHE A 114 -0.35 2.42 12.19
CA PHE A 114 0.96 1.93 12.62
C PHE A 114 1.80 1.50 11.40
N HIS A 115 1.22 0.71 10.49
CA HIS A 115 1.82 0.41 9.20
C HIS A 115 0.74 0.19 8.14
N SER A 116 1.11 0.28 6.87
CA SER A 116 0.32 -0.27 5.77
C SER A 116 0.93 -1.58 5.28
N ILE A 117 0.09 -2.39 4.66
CA ILE A 117 0.48 -3.59 3.93
C ILE A 117 -0.08 -3.47 2.53
N GLU A 118 0.75 -3.70 1.53
CA GLU A 118 0.34 -3.73 0.14
C GLU A 118 0.65 -5.10 -0.42
N LEU A 119 -0.36 -5.74 -1.01
CA LEU A 119 -0.24 -7.11 -1.49
C LEU A 119 -0.53 -7.13 -2.98
N PHE A 120 0.45 -7.61 -3.75
CA PHE A 120 0.41 -7.61 -5.20
C PHE A 120 0.59 -9.02 -5.73
N THR A 121 -0.22 -9.39 -6.72
CA THR A 121 0.03 -10.57 -7.55
C THR A 121 0.17 -10.15 -9.02
N THR A 122 1.21 -10.62 -9.68
CA THR A 122 1.46 -10.35 -11.10
C THR A 122 0.62 -11.27 -11.97
N LEU A 123 0.01 -10.73 -13.02
CA LEU A 123 -0.91 -11.44 -13.92
C LEU A 123 -0.31 -11.57 -15.33
N ASN A 124 0.77 -12.35 -15.44
CA ASN A 124 1.52 -12.57 -16.69
C ASN A 124 1.31 -13.96 -17.34
N GLY A 125 0.43 -14.79 -16.77
CA GLY A 125 0.08 -16.10 -17.32
C GLY A 125 -1.00 -16.04 -18.40
N ASP A 126 -1.55 -17.21 -18.74
CA ASP A 126 -2.75 -17.31 -19.59
C ASP A 126 -4.01 -16.82 -18.85
N ASN A 127 -5.14 -16.75 -19.56
CA ASN A 127 -6.38 -16.23 -18.98
C ASN A 127 -6.85 -17.04 -17.76
N THR A 128 -6.67 -18.37 -17.80
CA THR A 128 -7.06 -19.27 -16.71
C THR A 128 -6.22 -19.02 -15.46
N THR A 129 -4.90 -19.00 -15.63
CA THR A 129 -3.93 -18.74 -14.56
C THR A 129 -4.14 -17.36 -13.95
N ASN A 130 -4.28 -16.32 -14.79
CA ASN A 130 -4.49 -14.96 -14.29
C ASN A 130 -5.81 -14.84 -13.52
N THR A 131 -6.88 -15.46 -14.00
CA THR A 131 -8.17 -15.49 -13.29
C THR A 131 -8.04 -16.19 -11.93
N GLN A 132 -7.30 -17.30 -11.88
CA GLN A 132 -7.03 -18.00 -10.62
C GLN A 132 -6.23 -17.11 -9.65
N CYS A 133 -5.10 -16.53 -10.07
CA CYS A 133 -4.27 -15.69 -9.21
C CYS A 133 -5.02 -14.46 -8.70
N PHE A 134 -5.79 -13.81 -9.59
CA PHE A 134 -6.65 -12.69 -9.24
C PHE A 134 -7.66 -13.08 -8.16
N ASN A 135 -8.41 -14.17 -8.36
CA ASN A 135 -9.44 -14.62 -7.42
C ASN A 135 -8.84 -15.03 -6.08
N GLN A 136 -7.71 -15.72 -6.08
CA GLN A 136 -7.01 -16.11 -4.85
C GLN A 136 -6.59 -14.89 -4.03
N LEU A 137 -5.97 -13.89 -4.66
CA LEU A 137 -5.59 -12.65 -3.99
C LEU A 137 -6.82 -11.85 -3.52
N ASN A 138 -7.87 -11.78 -4.35
CA ASN A 138 -9.08 -11.05 -4.00
C ASN A 138 -9.76 -11.62 -2.76
N SER A 139 -10.07 -12.92 -2.78
CA SER A 139 -10.76 -13.60 -1.69
C SER A 139 -9.92 -13.63 -0.42
N PHE A 140 -8.60 -13.88 -0.54
CA PHE A 140 -7.72 -13.81 0.63
C PHE A 140 -7.74 -12.43 1.26
N GLY A 141 -7.58 -11.36 0.49
CA GLY A 141 -7.49 -10.02 1.08
C GLY A 141 -8.80 -9.55 1.72
N GLU A 142 -9.96 -9.97 1.21
CA GLU A 142 -11.24 -9.69 1.87
C GLU A 142 -11.32 -10.34 3.26
N ILE A 143 -10.96 -11.63 3.35
CA ILE A 143 -10.92 -12.39 4.60
C ILE A 143 -9.83 -11.87 5.54
N PHE A 144 -8.67 -11.52 4.99
CA PHE A 144 -7.54 -11.04 5.76
C PHE A 144 -7.87 -9.69 6.41
N GLN A 145 -8.44 -8.77 5.64
CA GLN A 145 -8.82 -7.45 6.13
C GLN A 145 -9.91 -7.53 7.20
N SER A 146 -10.94 -8.35 6.99
CA SER A 146 -12.05 -8.46 7.95
C SER A 146 -11.62 -9.04 9.30
N ASN A 147 -10.56 -9.84 9.34
CA ASN A 147 -10.09 -10.51 10.56
C ASN A 147 -8.92 -9.83 11.25
N TYR A 148 -8.02 -9.17 10.51
CA TYR A 148 -6.71 -8.81 11.04
C TYR A 148 -6.29 -7.35 10.84
N THR A 149 -7.01 -6.55 10.06
CA THR A 149 -6.59 -5.18 9.75
C THR A 149 -7.73 -4.17 9.96
N ASP A 150 -7.41 -2.88 9.83
CA ASP A 150 -8.43 -1.83 9.79
C ASP A 150 -9.29 -1.96 8.52
N TYR A 151 -10.51 -1.44 8.59
CA TYR A 151 -11.46 -1.44 7.48
C TYR A 151 -10.99 -0.57 6.30
N SER A 152 -10.13 0.42 6.58
CA SER A 152 -9.60 1.36 5.59
C SER A 152 -8.68 0.70 4.57
N SER A 153 -8.62 1.29 3.37
CA SER A 153 -7.70 0.93 2.29
C SER A 153 -7.09 2.19 1.67
N TYR A 154 -5.99 2.06 0.93
CA TYR A 154 -5.27 3.20 0.37
C TYR A 154 -5.64 3.43 -1.10
N GLN A 155 -6.16 4.62 -1.41
CA GLN A 155 -6.67 4.98 -2.74
C GLN A 155 -5.63 4.94 -3.87
N ASN A 156 -4.33 5.07 -3.57
CA ASN A 156 -3.29 4.96 -4.59
C ASN A 156 -3.09 3.51 -5.08
N TYR A 157 -3.58 2.52 -4.33
CA TYR A 157 -3.65 1.12 -4.75
C TYR A 157 -5.11 0.74 -4.99
N MET A 158 -5.72 1.44 -5.94
CA MET A 158 -7.14 1.34 -6.24
C MET A 158 -7.53 -0.10 -6.56
N ASP A 159 -8.36 -0.67 -5.70
CA ASP A 159 -8.92 -2.00 -5.86
C ASP A 159 -10.33 -1.88 -6.46
N ARG A 160 -10.45 -2.36 -7.71
CA ARG A 160 -11.71 -2.36 -8.49
C ARG A 160 -12.83 -3.15 -7.84
N ASP A 161 -12.50 -4.14 -6.99
CA ASP A 161 -13.46 -5.00 -6.31
C ASP A 161 -13.70 -4.55 -4.86
N LEU A 162 -13.12 -3.43 -4.44
CA LEU A 162 -13.32 -2.88 -3.10
C LEU A 162 -14.76 -2.39 -2.93
N THR A 163 -15.51 -3.09 -2.09
CA THR A 163 -16.84 -2.66 -1.65
C THR A 163 -16.73 -1.51 -0.66
N ASP A 164 -17.71 -0.60 -0.66
CA ASP A 164 -17.72 0.59 0.22
C ASP A 164 -16.43 1.43 0.13
N TRP A 165 -15.85 1.48 -1.07
CA TRP A 165 -14.55 2.12 -1.31
C TRP A 165 -14.53 3.59 -0.89
N GLN A 166 -15.66 4.30 -0.96
CA GLN A 166 -15.74 5.71 -0.58
C GLN A 166 -15.32 5.91 0.88
N HIS A 167 -15.92 5.15 1.80
CA HIS A 167 -15.61 5.23 3.22
C HIS A 167 -14.24 4.62 3.52
N ARG A 168 -13.85 3.56 2.81
CA ARG A 168 -12.55 2.92 3.03
C ARG A 168 -11.36 3.78 2.61
N TYR A 169 -11.50 4.58 1.56
CA TYR A 169 -10.46 5.48 1.05
C TYR A 169 -10.48 6.88 1.68
N HIS A 170 -11.66 7.36 2.11
CA HIS A 170 -11.83 8.75 2.53
C HIS A 170 -12.34 8.92 3.95
N GLY A 171 -12.82 7.85 4.59
CA GLY A 171 -13.24 7.82 5.98
C GLY A 171 -14.16 8.98 6.35
N SER A 172 -13.85 9.63 7.47
CA SER A 172 -14.57 10.80 7.99
C SER A 172 -14.47 12.04 7.10
N ASN A 173 -13.54 12.08 6.14
CA ASN A 173 -13.36 13.23 5.24
C ASN A 173 -14.28 13.18 4.01
N LEU A 174 -14.93 12.05 3.73
CA LEU A 174 -15.80 11.88 2.56
C LEU A 174 -16.86 12.99 2.40
N PRO A 175 -17.62 13.41 3.44
CA PRO A 175 -18.63 14.45 3.29
C PRO A 175 -18.05 15.80 2.87
N ALA A 176 -16.87 16.17 3.40
CA ALA A 176 -16.19 17.40 3.01
C ALA A 176 -15.70 17.35 1.57
N LEU A 177 -15.20 16.18 1.11
CA LEU A 177 -14.79 15.99 -0.28
C LEU A 177 -15.98 16.10 -1.25
N ILE A 178 -17.14 15.55 -0.90
CA ILE A 178 -18.37 15.69 -1.69
C ILE A 178 -18.78 17.17 -1.78
N ALA A 179 -18.71 17.92 -0.67
CA ALA A 179 -19.02 19.35 -0.67
C ALA A 179 -18.09 20.15 -1.59
N VAL A 180 -16.78 19.85 -1.57
CA VAL A 180 -15.79 20.47 -2.48
C VAL A 180 -16.09 20.10 -3.93
N LYS A 181 -16.37 18.82 -4.23
CA LYS A 181 -16.71 18.34 -5.58
C LYS A 181 -17.92 19.09 -6.15
N LYS A 182 -18.95 19.35 -5.36
CA LYS A 182 -20.13 20.14 -5.78
C LYS A 182 -19.80 21.58 -6.19
N ILE A 183 -18.78 22.18 -5.58
CA ILE A 183 -18.36 23.57 -5.90
C ILE A 183 -17.53 23.59 -7.18
N TYR A 184 -16.55 22.70 -7.28
CA TYR A 184 -15.52 22.78 -8.33
C TYR A 184 -15.78 21.90 -9.55
N ASP A 185 -16.60 20.87 -9.43
CA ASP A 185 -17.00 19.99 -10.54
C ASP A 185 -18.48 19.55 -10.44
N PRO A 186 -19.44 20.49 -10.44
CA PRO A 186 -20.87 20.20 -10.29
C PRO A 186 -21.44 19.34 -11.42
N ASN A 187 -20.79 19.31 -12.59
CA ASN A 187 -21.21 18.52 -13.75
C ASN A 187 -20.48 17.17 -13.83
N ASN A 188 -19.64 16.85 -12.83
CA ASN A 188 -18.84 15.63 -12.75
C ASN A 188 -17.99 15.33 -14.01
N VAL A 189 -17.40 16.37 -14.61
CA VAL A 189 -16.52 16.26 -15.78
C VAL A 189 -15.32 15.36 -15.49
N PHE A 190 -14.81 15.38 -14.25
CA PHE A 190 -13.70 14.52 -13.79
C PHE A 190 -14.19 13.27 -13.06
N GLY A 191 -15.39 12.77 -13.40
CA GLY A 191 -15.98 11.58 -12.80
C GLY A 191 -15.38 10.27 -13.33
N PHE A 192 -15.21 9.28 -12.45
CA PHE A 192 -14.90 7.89 -12.80
C PHE A 192 -15.46 6.94 -11.74
N VAL A 193 -15.39 5.62 -11.98
CA VAL A 193 -16.10 4.58 -11.20
C VAL A 193 -15.83 4.63 -9.69
N GLN A 194 -14.61 5.00 -9.27
CA GLN A 194 -14.22 5.14 -7.86
C GLN A 194 -13.77 6.58 -7.52
N GLY A 195 -14.35 7.58 -8.18
CA GLY A 195 -14.10 9.00 -7.92
C GLY A 195 -15.13 9.62 -6.97
N ILE A 196 -14.77 10.67 -6.23
CA ILE A 196 -15.67 11.35 -5.28
C ILE A 196 -17.03 11.68 -5.94
N PRO A 197 -18.14 11.17 -5.39
CA PRO A 197 -19.45 11.35 -6.02
C PRO A 197 -20.01 12.76 -5.73
N LEU A 198 -21.06 13.13 -6.46
CA LEU A 198 -21.86 14.34 -6.17
C LEU A 198 -22.93 14.10 -5.08
N ALA A 199 -23.26 12.85 -4.77
CA ALA A 199 -24.21 12.46 -3.74
C ALA A 199 -23.80 11.13 -3.11
#